data_AF-T1CPI2-F1
#
_entry.id   AF-T1CPI2-F1
#
_cell.length_a   1.000
_cell.length_b   1.000
_cell.length_c   1.000
_cell.angle_alpha   90.00
_cell.angle_beta   90.00
_cell.angle_gamma   90.00
#
_symmetry.space_group_name_H-M   'P 1'
#
loop_
_entity.id
_entity.type
_entity.pdbx_description
1 polymer ?
#
loop_
_entity_poly.entity_id
_entity_poly.type
_entity_poly.pdbx_seq_one_letter_code
_entity_poly.pdbx_strand_id
1 'polypeptide(L)' 'MAGVYATHSKWINIEIEIAKRLGKRIIAIEPWGSEKTSIVVKNAAHAIVKWNGASIVNAIEDN' A
#
# COMPACT_ATOMS: atom_id res chain seq x y z
N MET A 1 2.16 -19.82 -21.49
CA MET A 1 1.69 -19.26 -20.20
C MET A 1 2.29 -17.88 -20.04
N ALA A 2 1.61 -16.87 -20.58
CA ALA A 2 2.11 -15.50 -20.66
C ALA A 2 1.63 -14.69 -19.44
N GLY A 3 2.58 -14.33 -18.56
CA GLY A 3 2.77 -12.93 -18.16
C GLY A 3 1.59 -12.14 -17.60
N VAL A 4 0.64 -12.76 -16.90
CA VAL A 4 -0.39 -12.01 -16.16
C VAL A 4 0.26 -11.41 -14.90
N TYR A 5 0.84 -10.21 -15.04
CA TYR A 5 1.03 -9.21 -13.98
C TYR A 5 1.89 -9.58 -12.75
N ALA A 6 2.91 -10.42 -12.88
CA ALA A 6 3.93 -10.58 -11.83
C ALA A 6 4.76 -9.29 -11.58
N THR A 7 4.66 -8.28 -12.45
CA THR A 7 5.48 -7.07 -12.42
C THR A 7 5.06 -6.05 -11.35
N HIS A 8 3.76 -5.83 -11.11
CA HIS A 8 3.33 -4.88 -10.07
C HIS A 8 3.58 -5.43 -8.65
N SER A 9 3.28 -6.71 -8.44
CA SER A 9 3.48 -7.37 -7.14
C SER A 9 4.97 -7.51 -6.77
N LYS A 10 5.87 -7.63 -7.76
CA LYS A 10 7.31 -7.69 -7.48
C LYS A 10 7.82 -6.35 -6.93
N TRP A 11 7.52 -5.25 -7.61
CA TRP A 11 7.99 -3.93 -7.19
C TRP A 11 7.36 -3.48 -5.87
N ILE A 12 6.08 -3.76 -5.65
CA ILE A 12 5.43 -3.40 -4.39
C ILE A 12 6.04 -4.14 -3.20
N ASN A 13 6.42 -5.41 -3.38
CA ASN A 13 7.11 -6.17 -2.33
C ASN A 13 8.51 -5.60 -2.05
N ILE A 14 9.25 -5.21 -3.10
CA ILE A 14 10.57 -4.57 -2.97
C ILE A 14 10.44 -3.23 -2.22
N GLU A 15 9.47 -2.39 -2.58
CA GLU A 15 9.25 -1.11 -1.90
C GLU A 15 8.83 -1.29 -0.45
N ILE A 16 7.95 -2.26 -0.15
CA ILE A 16 7.57 -2.61 1.22
C ILE A 16 8.80 -3.03 2.03
N GLU A 17 9.69 -3.86 1.47
CA GLU A 17 10.93 -4.26 2.15
C GLU A 17 11.85 -3.07 2.39
N ILE A 18 12.04 -2.20 1.39
CA ILE A 18 12.89 -1.01 1.52
C ILE A 18 12.31 -0.07 2.59
N ALA A 19 11.01 0.20 2.56
CA ALA A 19 10.35 1.04 3.55
C ALA A 19 10.51 0.46 4.98
N LYS A 20 10.33 -0.86 5.14
CA LYS A 20 10.58 -1.53 6.43
C LYS A 20 12.03 -1.40 6.88
N ARG A 21 13.01 -1.61 5.99
CA ARG A 21 14.45 -1.46 6.31
C ARG A 21 14.82 -0.03 6.69
N LEU A 22 14.19 0.96 6.07
CA LEU A 22 14.40 2.38 6.34
C LEU A 22 13.56 2.91 7.50
N GLY A 23 12.76 2.06 8.17
CA GLY A 23 11.83 2.49 9.23
C GLY A 23 10.78 3.48 8.75
N LYS A 24 10.45 3.46 7.45
CA LYS A 24 9.43 4.34 6.86
C LYS A 24 8.05 3.72 7.02
N ARG A 25 7.11 4.55 7.45
CA ARG A 25 5.69 4.18 7.53
C ARG A 25 5.12 3.99 6.13
N ILE A 26 4.21 3.03 6.03
CA ILE A 26 3.54 2.65 4.77
C ILE A 26 2.06 2.95 4.94
N ILE A 27 1.50 3.78 4.06
CA ILE A 27 0.06 4.08 4.04
C ILE A 27 -0.51 3.46 2.77
N ALA A 28 -1.48 2.55 2.93
CA ALA A 28 -2.18 1.94 1.81
C ALA A 28 -3.44 2.75 1.49
N ILE A 29 -3.64 3.05 0.20
CA ILE A 29 -4.81 3.79 -0.27
C ILE A 29 -5.69 2.86 -1.10
N GLU A 30 -6.92 2.65 -0.65
CA GLU A 30 -7.91 1.81 -1.32
C GLU A 30 -8.88 2.68 -2.16
N PRO A 31 -8.92 2.51 -3.48
CA PRO A 31 -9.92 3.18 -4.31
C PRO A 31 -11.32 2.62 -4.03
N TRP A 32 -12.33 3.49 -4.13
CA TRP A 32 -13.72 3.07 -4.00
C TRP A 32 -14.08 2.06 -5.10
N GLY A 33 -14.71 0.95 -4.71
CA GLY A 33 -15.09 -0.13 -5.64
C GLY A 33 -13.96 -1.11 -5.98
N SER A 34 -12.78 -0.99 -5.35
CA SER A 34 -11.73 -2.00 -5.51
C SER A 34 -11.92 -3.16 -4.53
N GLU A 35 -12.26 -4.33 -5.04
CA GLU A 35 -12.38 -5.57 -4.27
C GLU A 35 -11.02 -6.24 -3.97
N LYS A 36 -9.90 -5.74 -4.54
CA LYS A 36 -8.63 -6.48 -4.58
C LYS A 36 -7.41 -5.64 -4.22
N THR A 37 -7.40 -5.00 -3.05
CA THR A 37 -6.12 -4.59 -2.45
C THR A 37 -5.39 -5.85 -1.98
N SER A 38 -4.14 -6.02 -2.43
CA SER A 38 -3.33 -7.21 -2.14
C SER A 38 -3.13 -7.38 -0.62
N ILE A 39 -3.36 -8.61 -0.10
CA ILE A 39 -3.22 -8.95 1.32
C ILE A 39 -1.84 -8.56 1.85
N VAL A 40 -0.80 -8.67 1.00
CA VAL A 40 0.58 -8.31 1.35
C VAL A 40 0.72 -6.83 1.71
N VAL A 41 0.03 -5.94 0.97
CA VAL A 41 0.03 -4.50 1.24
C VAL A 41 -0.72 -4.21 2.53
N LYS A 42 -1.88 -4.84 2.74
CA LYS A 42 -2.67 -4.66 3.97
C LYS A 42 -1.90 -5.06 5.22
N ASN A 43 -1.17 -6.18 5.15
CA ASN A 43 -0.36 -6.68 6.27
C ASN A 43 0.89 -5.84 6.53
N ALA A 44 1.38 -5.08 5.54
CA ALA A 44 2.57 -4.25 5.68
C ALA A 44 2.26 -2.77 5.98
N ALA A 45 1.03 -2.33 5.71
CA ALA A 45 0.60 -0.96 5.91
C ALA A 45 0.38 -0.65 7.40
N HIS A 46 0.80 0.54 7.80
CA HIS A 46 0.55 1.10 9.13
C HIS A 46 -0.83 1.74 9.22
N ALA A 47 -1.30 2.28 8.09
CA ALA A 47 -2.64 2.81 7.95
C ALA A 47 -3.22 2.41 6.59
N ILE A 48 -4.52 2.11 6.57
CA ILE A 48 -5.27 1.83 5.34
C ILE A 48 -6.37 2.87 5.26
N VAL A 49 -6.36 3.67 4.20
CA VAL A 49 -7.33 4.75 3.99
C VAL A 49 -8.02 4.60 2.66
N LYS A 50 -9.21 5.20 2.54
CA LYS A 50 -9.91 5.28 1.26
C LYS A 50 -9.31 6.40 0.41
N TRP A 51 -9.61 6.39 -0.88
CA TRP A 51 -9.27 7.49 -1.80
C TRP A 51 -10.08 8.76 -1.49
N ASN A 52 -9.73 9.43 -0.40
CA ASN A 52 -10.28 10.71 0.04
C ASN A 52 -9.13 11.58 0.56
N GLY A 53 -9.07 12.83 0.09
CA GLY A 53 -8.01 13.77 0.48
C GLY A 53 -7.90 13.95 2.00
N ALA A 54 -9.01 14.08 2.71
CA ALA A 54 -9.01 14.24 4.17
C ALA A 54 -8.42 13.00 4.88
N SER A 55 -8.77 11.79 4.44
CA SER A 55 -8.21 10.58 5.06
C SER A 55 -6.73 10.38 4.76
N ILE A 56 -6.27 10.81 3.57
CA ILE A 56 -4.86 10.73 3.21
C ILE A 56 -4.04 11.72 4.05
N VAL A 57 -4.50 12.96 4.18
CA VAL A 57 -3.85 13.99 5.01
C VAL A 57 -3.76 13.52 6.46
N ASN A 58 -4.87 13.05 7.03
CA ASN A 58 -4.89 12.57 8.41
C ASN A 58 -3.91 11.41 8.63
N ALA A 59 -3.81 10.46 7.70
CA ALA A 59 -2.87 9.35 7.82
C ALA A 59 -1.39 9.76 7.73
N ILE A 60 -1.10 10.90 7.09
CA ILE A 60 0.24 11.50 7.05
C ILE A 60 0.52 12.26 8.35
N GLU A 61 -0.48 12.95 8.91
CA GLU A 61 -0.35 13.78 10.11
C GLU A 61 -0.34 12.99 11.43
N ASP A 62 -1.11 11.89 11.52
CA ASP A 62 -1.10 11.00 12.69
C ASP A 62 0.28 10.35 12.81
N ASN A 63 1.13 10.85 13.73
CA ASN A 63 2.53 10.44 13.93
C ASN A 63 2.67 9.18 14.79
#